data_AF-A0AAU9ZS15-F1
#
_entry.id   AF-A0AAU9ZS15-F1
#
_cell.length_a   1.000
_cell.length_b   1.000
_cell.length_c   1.000
_cell.angle_alpha   90.00
_cell.angle_beta   90.00
_cell.angle_gamma   90.00
#
_symmetry.space_group_name_H-M   'P 1'
#
loop_
_entity.id
_entity.type
_entity.pdbx_description
1 polymer ?
#
loop_
_entity_poly.entity_id
_entity_poly.type
_entity_poly.pdbx_seq_one_letter_code
_entity_poly.pdbx_strand_id
1 'polypeptide(L)' 'MWAFPELPLPLLVNLIGSLLGFVATVTLIPAFRSHFIAARLCGQDLNKLSRQQILWP' A
#
# COMPACT_ATOMS: atom_id res chain seq x y z
N MET A 1 -17.77 -13.62 -39.58
CA MET A 1 -17.91 -13.19 -38.19
C MET A 1 -16.51 -12.94 -37.65
N TRP A 2 -16.03 -11.70 -37.63
CA TRP A 2 -14.82 -11.35 -36.91
C TRP A 2 -15.24 -11.10 -35.46
N ALA A 3 -15.02 -12.08 -34.59
CA ALA A 3 -15.18 -11.89 -33.16
C ALA A 3 -14.04 -10.98 -32.71
N PHE A 4 -14.31 -9.67 -32.63
CA PHE A 4 -13.48 -8.81 -31.79
C PHE A 4 -13.61 -9.39 -30.37
N PRO A 5 -12.53 -9.82 -29.71
CA PRO A 5 -12.62 -10.10 -28.30
C PRO A 5 -12.98 -8.76 -27.66
N GLU A 6 -14.16 -8.67 -27.06
CA GLU A 6 -14.62 -7.53 -26.26
C GLU A 6 -13.54 -7.26 -25.20
N LEU A 7 -12.55 -6.42 -25.55
CA LEU A 7 -11.42 -6.13 -24.68
C LEU A 7 -12.05 -5.52 -23.43
N PRO A 8 -11.86 -6.11 -22.24
CA PRO A 8 -12.56 -5.64 -21.06
C PRO A 8 -11.91 -4.35 -20.55
N LEU A 9 -12.13 -3.26 -21.27
CA LEU A 9 -11.60 -1.92 -21.01
C LEU A 9 -11.79 -1.51 -19.54
N PRO A 10 -12.96 -1.74 -18.91
CA PRO A 10 -13.15 -1.42 -17.50
C PRO A 10 -12.21 -2.20 -16.57
N LEU A 11 -11.97 -3.48 -16.86
CA LEU A 11 -11.04 -4.31 -16.08
C LEU A 11 -9.59 -3.86 -16.28
N LEU A 12 -9.23 -3.45 -17.49
CA LEU A 12 -7.89 -2.93 -17.78
C LEU A 12 -7.63 -1.61 -17.04
N VAL A 13 -8.60 -0.69 -17.04
CA VAL A 13 -8.51 0.56 -16.27
C VAL A 13 -8.41 0.26 -14.77
N ASN A 14 -9.20 -0.69 -14.26
CA ASN A 14 -9.14 -1.10 -12.87
C ASN A 14 -7.77 -1.70 -12.51
N LEU A 15 -7.20 -2.53 -13.38
CA LEU A 15 -5.86 -3.11 -13.18
C LEU A 15 -4.78 -2.02 -13.13
N ILE A 16 -4.81 -1.06 -14.06
CA ILE A 16 -3.88 0.07 -14.08
C ILE A 16 -4.03 0.92 -12.81
N GLY A 17 -5.27 1.25 -12.43
CA GLY A 17 -5.56 1.97 -11.20
C GLY A 17 -5.07 1.23 -9.96
N SER A 18 -5.23 -0.09 -9.90
CA SER A 18 -4.76 -0.94 -8.81
C SER A 18 -3.23 -0.97 -8.71
N LEU A 19 -2.54 -1.04 -9.86
CA LEU A 19 -1.08 -0.98 -9.91
C LEU A 19 -0.56 0.39 -9.44
N LEU A 20 -1.19 1.48 -9.88
CA LEU A 20 -0.87 2.83 -9.40
C LEU A 20 -1.13 2.97 -7.90
N GLY A 21 -2.26 2.46 -7.41
CA GLY A 21 -2.61 2.45 -5.99
C GLY A 21 -1.63 1.64 -5.15
N PHE A 22 -1.14 0.51 -5.65
CA PHE A 22 -0.11 -0.29 -5.01
C PHE A 22 1.21 0.49 -4.87
N VAL A 23 1.70 1.09 -5.96
CA VAL A 23 2.92 1.91 -5.94
C VAL A 23 2.77 3.11 -5.00
N ALA A 24 1.61 3.78 -5.04
CA ALA A 24 1.30 4.87 -4.14
C ALA A 24 1.32 4.41 -2.67
N THR A 25 0.70 3.27 -2.36
CA THR A 25 0.65 2.72 -0.99
C THR A 25 2.04 2.40 -0.45
N VAL A 26 2.85 1.69 -1.24
CA VAL A 26 4.24 1.34 -0.86
C VAL A 26 5.09 2.60 -0.63
N THR A 27 4.80 3.70 -1.33
CA THR A 27 5.53 4.96 -1.22
C THR A 27 5.04 5.84 -0.07
N LEU A 28 3.73 5.92 0.13
CA LEU A 28 3.11 6.79 1.14
C LEU A 28 3.28 6.26 2.56
N ILE A 29 3.22 4.94 2.78
CA ILE A 29 3.43 4.32 4.10
C ILE A 29 4.76 4.79 4.76
N PRO A 30 5.94 4.65 4.12
CA PRO A 30 7.18 5.13 4.72
C PRO A 30 7.27 6.66 4.77
N ALA A 31 6.67 7.37 3.81
CA ALA A 31 6.67 8.84 3.80
C ALA A 31 5.93 9.43 5.02
N PHE A 32 4.82 8.83 5.43
CA PHE A 32 4.07 9.28 6.60
C PHE A 32 4.61 8.76 7.93
N ARG A 33 5.64 7.91 7.94
CA ARG A 33 6.17 7.27 9.16
C ARG A 33 6.44 8.24 10.31
N SER A 34 7.04 9.40 10.01
CA SER A 34 7.35 10.43 11.01
C SER A 34 6.09 11.01 11.65
N HIS A 35 5.01 11.20 10.87
CA HIS A 35 3.73 11.69 11.35
C HIS A 35 3.05 10.69 12.30
N PHE A 36 3.09 9.40 11.99
CA PHE A 36 2.55 8.36 12.87
C PHE A 36 3.33 8.26 14.19
N ILE A 37 4.67 8.33 14.14
CA ILE A 37 5.51 8.34 15.35
C ILE A 37 5.20 9.59 16.20
N ALA A 38 5.09 10.77 15.57
CA ALA A 38 4.75 12.01 16.26
C ALA A 38 3.36 11.94 16.92
N ALA A 39 2.39 11.29 16.26
CA ALA A 39 1.05 11.03 16.79
C ALA A 39 1.00 9.91 17.84
N ARG A 40 2.14 9.30 18.21
CA ARG A 40 2.24 8.13 19.10
C ARG A 40 1.47 6.90 18.60
N LEU A 41 1.19 6.82 17.30
CA LEU A 41 0.62 5.64 16.63
C LEU A 41 1.75 4.65 16.29
N CYS A 42 2.49 4.22 17.31
CA CYS A 42 3.64 3.34 17.19
C CYS A 42 3.66 2.34 18.35
N GLY A 43 4.11 1.11 18.09
CA GLY A 43 4.17 0.03 19.08
C GLY A 43 5.49 -0.72 19.01
N GLN A 44 5.85 -1.46 20.06
CA GLN A 44 6.98 -2.39 19.99
C GLN A 44 6.54 -3.71 19.38
N ASP A 45 7.47 -4.37 18.67
CA ASP A 45 7.28 -5.75 18.27
C ASP A 45 7.53 -6.66 19.47
N LEU A 46 6.44 -7.09 20.12
CA LEU A 46 6.49 -7.90 21.33
C LEU A 46 7.10 -9.29 21.10
N ASN A 47 7.17 -9.75 19.85
CA ASN A 47 7.72 -11.05 19.48
C ASN A 47 9.21 -11.00 19.14
N LYS A 48 9.84 -9.82 19.23
CA LYS A 48 11.27 -9.63 18.98
C LYS A 48 11.97 -9.10 20.23
N LEU A 49 13.22 -9.52 20.42
CA LEU A 49 14.08 -8.98 21.48
C LEU A 49 14.44 -7.49 21.24
N SER A 50 14.29 -7.01 20.00
CA SER A 50 14.51 -5.60 19.65
C SER A 50 13.41 -4.72 20.22
N ARG A 51 13.79 -3.70 21.02
CA ARG A 51 12.85 -2.71 21.59
C ARG A 51 12.51 -1.55 20.65
N GLN A 52 12.82 -1.68 19.36
CA GLN A 52 12.51 -0.64 18.38
C GLN A 52 11.00 -0.44 18.25
N GLN A 53 10.57 0.82 18.19
CA GLN A 53 9.19 1.16 17.89
C GLN A 53 8.94 0.96 16.39
N ILE A 54 8.05 0.03 16.09
CA ILE A 54 7.57 -0.25 14.74
C ILE A 54 6.35 0.65 14.48
N LEU A 55 6.31 1.17 13.25
CA LEU A 55 5.13 1.83 12.71
C LEU A 55 4.00 0.79 12.68
N TRP A 56 2.89 1.04 13.38
CA TRP A 56 1.71 0.20 13.22
C TRP A 56 1.30 0.24 11.74
N PRO A 57 1.18 -0.90 11.03
CA PRO A 57 0.51 -0.93 9.73
C PRO A 57 -0.89 -0.32 9.82
#